data_AF-A0A4Y3R567-F1
#
_entry.id   AF-A0A4Y3R567-F1
#
_cell.length_a   1.000
_cell.length_b   1.000
_cell.length_c   1.000
_cell.angle_alpha   90.00
_cell.angle_beta   90.00
_cell.angle_gamma   90.00
#
_symmetry.space_group_name_H-M   'P 1'
#
loop_
_entity.id
_entity.type
_entity.pdbx_description
1 polymer ?
#
loop_
_entity_poly.entity_id
_entity_poly.type
_entity_poly.pdbx_seq_one_letter_code
_entity_poly.pdbx_strand_id
1 'polypeptide(L)'
;MVYVITLTDADQEELRGKLTGPQAFTWNIPGRTRRTFENSDPNLAFIFVADEGWKPSSKDGKYREKVSLRWIGATLTPLHQKSTSLDYRAHIKLVRPVTRPVTLADMSAVLRRHEGDHLEAAVTEYPGVHQLGVDLKNAAIGALNYLRPELQELLQFLEVAVDADTLDSDAPEDQAWREERDAMRTILRIGQFPTALAGVWRRPRDRHDPYLAGLMRDPTEASLMEHDTRFFGDWMAGDRPQRRCDIQVFTDGRRRLEVANVNATRVEGRLGTDLIYYHHGTHSFTLVQYKKLGPRKNPLYVGPNDRLHSQLDRLDVVSGISLTPEAARDWRLSSDHCFIKLAHWAEDDFAGDGAPTSGMILPVPYVRLLLQDPATATSGRGRLLGYQQVERYLTNTQFIQLVQDGFVGSVGVDIETLRDIVDERVEQGNGVMLAAEDSRETPAERRRRNHSRGA
;
A
#
# COMPACT_ATOMS: atom_id res chain seq x y z
N MET A 1 5.56 20.87 -5.07
CA MET A 1 6.46 21.65 -4.19
C MET A 1 7.39 20.70 -3.43
N VAL A 2 8.32 21.22 -2.61
CA VAL A 2 9.19 20.42 -1.72
C VAL A 2 9.07 20.98 -0.31
N TYR A 3 8.96 20.10 0.69
CA TYR A 3 9.11 20.43 2.10
C TYR A 3 10.55 20.21 2.55
N VAL A 4 11.15 21.19 3.19
CA VAL A 4 12.46 21.08 3.85
C VAL A 4 12.22 20.93 5.34
N ILE A 5 12.76 19.86 5.93
CA ILE A 5 12.66 19.54 7.35
C ILE A 5 14.09 19.44 7.89
N THR A 6 14.39 20.14 8.97
CA THR A 6 15.69 20.04 9.64
C THR A 6 15.53 19.34 10.98
N LEU A 7 16.18 18.18 11.13
CA LEU A 7 16.18 17.38 12.35
C LEU A 7 17.38 17.73 13.24
N THR A 8 17.12 17.99 14.51
CA THR A 8 18.12 18.12 15.57
C THR A 8 18.57 16.75 16.09
N ASP A 9 19.58 16.70 16.95
CA ASP A 9 20.03 15.46 17.60
C ASP A 9 18.91 14.75 18.37
N ALA A 10 18.08 15.52 19.08
CA ALA A 10 16.95 14.99 19.83
C ALA A 10 15.88 14.38 18.89
N ASP A 11 15.60 15.05 17.77
CA ASP A 11 14.64 14.54 16.77
C ASP A 11 15.16 13.24 16.12
N GLN A 12 16.46 13.16 15.87
CA GLN A 12 17.08 11.95 15.32
C GLN A 12 16.95 10.76 16.27
N GLU A 13 17.14 10.98 17.58
CA GLU A 13 16.98 9.92 18.58
C GLU A 13 15.53 9.44 18.66
N GLU A 14 14.55 10.37 18.67
CA GLU A 14 13.13 10.03 18.68
C GLU A 14 12.69 9.29 17.40
N LEU A 15 13.20 9.71 16.25
CA LEU A 15 12.77 9.20 14.94
C LEU A 15 13.58 8.02 14.43
N ARG A 16 14.70 7.64 15.08
CA ARG A 16 15.62 6.60 14.59
C ARG A 16 14.88 5.33 14.14
N GLY A 17 14.03 4.77 14.99
CA GLY A 17 13.26 3.56 14.69
C GLY A 17 12.18 3.76 13.60
N LYS A 18 11.67 4.98 13.43
CA LYS A 18 10.66 5.32 12.40
C LYS A 18 11.28 5.50 11.02
N LEU A 19 12.48 6.09 10.96
CA LEU A 19 13.25 6.32 9.73
C LEU A 19 13.81 5.01 9.16
N THR A 20 14.25 4.09 10.02
CA THR A 20 14.81 2.80 9.59
C THR A 20 13.78 1.67 9.52
N GLY A 21 12.63 1.81 10.18
CA GLY A 21 11.59 0.78 10.26
C GLY A 21 10.42 1.00 9.29
N PRO A 22 9.32 1.62 9.73
CA PRO A 22 8.13 1.86 8.90
C PRO A 22 8.38 2.83 7.74
N GLN A 23 9.54 3.53 7.73
CA GLN A 23 9.90 4.51 6.71
C GLN A 23 8.82 5.58 6.52
N ALA A 24 8.21 5.95 7.65
CA ALA A 24 7.16 6.94 7.73
C ALA A 24 7.12 7.54 9.14
N PHE A 25 6.84 8.83 9.23
CA PHE A 25 6.65 9.52 10.49
C PHE A 25 5.72 10.73 10.32
N THR A 26 5.21 11.22 11.44
CA THR A 26 4.40 12.43 11.47
C THR A 26 5.25 13.57 12.04
N TRP A 27 5.20 14.72 11.39
CA TRP A 27 5.90 15.92 11.82
C TRP A 27 4.91 17.06 12.09
N ASN A 28 5.13 17.79 13.18
CA ASN A 28 4.25 18.90 13.55
C ASN A 28 4.70 20.19 12.83
N ILE A 29 3.75 20.91 12.27
CA ILE A 29 3.95 22.21 11.62
C ILE A 29 3.23 23.27 12.45
N PRO A 30 3.96 24.25 13.02
CA PRO A 30 3.36 25.33 13.81
C PRO A 30 2.31 26.11 13.01
N GLY A 31 1.16 26.39 13.62
CA GLY A 31 0.02 27.03 12.93
C GLY A 31 0.31 28.42 12.33
N ARG A 32 1.29 29.15 12.87
CA ARG A 32 1.71 30.48 12.36
C ARG A 32 2.39 30.41 11.00
N THR A 33 2.92 29.25 10.62
CA THR A 33 3.58 29.02 9.33
C THR A 33 2.57 28.73 8.21
N ARG A 34 1.26 28.62 8.51
CA ARG A 34 0.20 28.19 7.57
C ARG A 34 0.09 28.99 6.27
N ARG A 35 0.34 30.31 6.27
CA ARG A 35 0.10 31.17 5.09
C ARG A 35 0.91 30.76 3.85
N THR A 36 1.99 29.99 4.00
CA THR A 36 2.77 29.46 2.87
C THR A 36 2.27 28.10 2.36
N PHE A 37 1.43 27.37 3.08
CA PHE A 37 1.03 25.98 2.78
C PHE A 37 -0.40 25.86 2.19
N GLU A 38 -0.94 26.92 1.58
CA GLU A 38 -2.36 27.00 1.20
C GLU A 38 -2.81 26.00 0.11
N ASN A 39 -1.90 25.23 -0.49
CA ASN A 39 -2.23 24.07 -1.29
C ASN A 39 -1.73 22.80 -0.61
N SER A 40 -2.66 22.03 -0.03
CA SER A 40 -2.47 20.76 0.66
C SER A 40 -2.08 19.59 -0.26
N ASP A 41 -1.44 19.91 -1.38
CA ASP A 41 -1.07 18.95 -2.42
C ASP A 41 0.04 18.01 -1.91
N PRO A 42 0.11 16.78 -2.42
CA PRO A 42 1.24 15.93 -2.16
C PRO A 42 2.57 16.60 -2.56
N ASN A 43 3.64 16.31 -1.82
CA ASN A 43 4.94 16.97 -2.01
C ASN A 43 6.09 16.05 -1.65
N LEU A 44 7.27 16.32 -2.20
CA LEU A 44 8.50 15.71 -1.72
C LEU A 44 8.90 16.33 -0.37
N ALA A 45 9.59 15.57 0.46
CA ALA A 45 10.16 16.03 1.72
C ALA A 45 11.68 15.77 1.74
N PHE A 46 12.46 16.84 1.82
CA PHE A 46 13.91 16.84 2.00
C PHE A 46 14.22 16.98 3.48
N ILE A 47 14.84 15.97 4.07
CA ILE A 47 15.08 15.88 5.51
C ILE A 47 16.58 16.06 5.75
N PHE A 48 16.92 17.28 6.14
CA PHE A 48 18.24 17.66 6.58
C PHE A 48 18.45 17.24 8.03
N VAL A 49 19.67 16.85 8.33
CA VAL A 49 20.11 16.40 9.64
C VAL A 49 21.31 17.25 10.03
N ALA A 50 21.19 17.90 11.18
CA ALA A 50 22.29 18.64 11.77
C ALA A 50 23.21 17.70 12.57
N ASP A 51 24.51 17.94 12.51
CA ASP A 51 25.52 17.24 13.31
C ASP A 51 25.49 17.70 14.77
N GLU A 52 26.12 16.87 15.63
CA GLU A 52 26.04 17.01 17.08
C GLU A 52 26.46 18.39 17.59
N GLY A 53 25.63 18.99 18.44
CA GLY A 53 25.89 20.29 19.05
C GLY A 53 25.57 21.51 18.16
N TRP A 54 24.94 21.31 17.01
CA TRP A 54 24.42 22.40 16.18
C TRP A 54 23.25 23.14 16.88
N LYS A 55 23.22 24.47 16.75
CA LYS A 55 22.11 25.32 17.20
C LYS A 55 21.68 26.26 16.07
N PRO A 56 20.36 26.43 15.81
CA PRO A 56 19.83 27.28 14.73
C PRO A 56 20.33 28.74 14.72
N SER A 57 20.91 29.23 15.83
CA SER A 57 21.33 30.63 16.00
C SER A 57 22.84 30.88 15.91
N SER A 58 23.68 29.89 15.65
CA SER A 58 25.13 30.12 15.57
C SER A 58 25.52 30.81 14.25
N LYS A 59 25.93 32.08 14.32
CA LYS A 59 26.39 32.88 13.17
C LYS A 59 27.75 32.44 12.58
N ASP A 60 28.34 31.36 13.10
CA ASP A 60 29.62 30.87 12.59
C ASP A 60 29.37 30.17 11.25
N GLY A 61 29.85 30.76 10.15
CA GLY A 61 29.67 30.32 8.76
C GLY A 61 30.10 28.87 8.43
N LYS A 62 30.56 28.10 9.42
CA LYS A 62 30.79 26.64 9.35
C LYS A 62 29.51 25.81 9.50
N TYR A 63 28.35 26.43 9.73
CA TYR A 63 27.08 25.71 9.88
C TYR A 63 26.67 24.92 8.63
N ARG A 64 27.05 25.40 7.43
CA ARG A 64 26.69 24.77 6.14
C ARG A 64 27.31 23.39 5.95
N GLU A 65 28.46 23.15 6.57
CA GLU A 65 29.18 21.87 6.53
C GLU A 65 28.62 20.85 7.54
N LYS A 66 27.91 21.34 8.56
CA LYS A 66 27.35 20.54 9.67
C LYS A 66 25.89 20.14 9.48
N VAL A 67 25.29 20.48 8.35
CA VAL A 67 23.91 20.12 8.03
C VAL A 67 23.90 19.41 6.69
N SER A 68 23.31 18.22 6.64
CA SER A 68 23.32 17.38 5.45
C SER A 68 21.96 16.78 5.17
N LEU A 69 21.58 16.72 3.90
CA LEU A 69 20.43 15.96 3.45
C LEU A 69 20.75 14.47 3.64
N ARG A 70 19.98 13.81 4.51
CA ARG A 70 20.18 12.38 4.82
C ARG A 70 18.97 11.51 4.47
N TRP A 71 17.80 12.11 4.31
CA TRP A 71 16.59 11.37 3.94
C TRP A 71 15.73 12.16 2.97
N ILE A 72 15.02 11.44 2.12
CA ILE A 72 14.01 11.98 1.22
C ILE A 72 12.74 11.15 1.40
N GLY A 73 11.57 11.80 1.39
CA GLY A 73 10.28 11.11 1.44
C GLY A 73 9.21 11.88 0.68
N ALA A 74 7.97 11.47 0.86
CA ALA A 74 6.80 12.11 0.25
C ALA A 74 5.70 12.35 1.29
N THR A 75 5.06 13.51 1.22
CA THR A 75 3.81 13.78 1.93
C THR A 75 2.66 13.45 1.00
N LEU A 76 1.97 12.33 1.23
CA LEU A 76 0.92 11.82 0.33
C LEU A 76 -0.50 12.22 0.74
N THR A 77 -0.66 12.71 1.98
CA THR A 77 -1.93 13.24 2.49
C THR A 77 -1.87 14.76 2.63
N PRO A 78 -3.00 15.45 2.49
CA PRO A 78 -3.20 16.79 3.02
C PRO A 78 -2.74 16.94 4.47
N LEU A 79 -2.29 18.14 4.84
CA LEU A 79 -1.97 18.49 6.22
C LEU A 79 -3.22 18.37 7.09
N HIS A 80 -3.17 17.58 8.16
CA HIS A 80 -4.28 17.44 9.09
C HIS A 80 -4.15 18.46 10.22
N GLN A 81 -5.20 19.27 10.45
CA GLN A 81 -5.24 20.15 11.62
C GLN A 81 -5.48 19.32 12.88
N LYS A 82 -4.67 19.55 13.91
CA LYS A 82 -4.87 18.90 15.20
C LYS A 82 -6.11 19.48 15.87
N SER A 83 -7.05 18.64 16.31
CA SER A 83 -8.37 19.08 16.80
C SER A 83 -8.33 20.03 18.01
N THR A 84 -7.19 20.12 18.71
CA THR A 84 -7.00 20.91 19.94
C THR A 84 -5.94 22.00 19.84
N SER A 85 -5.33 22.24 18.67
CA SER A 85 -4.34 23.30 18.46
C SER A 85 -4.44 23.93 17.07
N LEU A 86 -3.83 25.10 16.88
CA LEU A 86 -3.64 25.69 15.54
C LEU A 86 -2.56 24.96 14.71
N ASP A 87 -1.85 24.00 15.30
CA ASP A 87 -0.80 23.23 14.62
C ASP A 87 -1.35 22.17 13.66
N TYR A 88 -0.57 21.94 12.60
CA TYR A 88 -0.84 20.97 11.56
C TYR A 88 0.10 19.77 11.66
N ARG A 89 -0.29 18.65 11.06
CA ARG A 89 0.53 17.44 10.95
C ARG A 89 0.78 17.10 9.49
N ALA A 90 2.06 16.98 9.15
CA ALA A 90 2.50 16.36 7.91
C ALA A 90 2.78 14.89 8.16
N HIS A 91 2.24 14.01 7.32
CA HIS A 91 2.59 12.60 7.30
C HIS A 91 3.61 12.37 6.20
N ILE A 92 4.87 12.17 6.58
CA ILE A 92 5.93 11.82 5.65
C ILE A 92 5.96 10.31 5.51
N LYS A 93 5.88 9.82 4.28
CA LYS A 93 5.86 8.41 3.90
C LYS A 93 6.94 8.12 2.86
N LEU A 94 7.17 6.84 2.59
CA LEU A 94 8.18 6.38 1.62
C LEU A 94 9.55 7.01 1.90
N VAL A 95 9.90 7.16 3.18
CA VAL A 95 11.17 7.77 3.58
C VAL A 95 12.30 6.82 3.18
N ARG A 96 13.30 7.36 2.48
CA ARG A 96 14.47 6.62 2.00
C ARG A 96 15.75 7.33 2.41
N PRO A 97 16.78 6.59 2.83
CA PRO A 97 18.07 7.17 3.14
C PRO A 97 18.75 7.70 1.86
N VAL A 98 19.49 8.78 2.00
CA VAL A 98 20.45 9.24 1.00
C VAL A 98 21.80 8.59 1.34
N THR A 99 22.14 7.52 0.60
CA THR A 99 23.31 6.66 0.88
C THR A 99 24.60 7.44 1.09
N ARG A 100 24.78 8.52 0.30
CA ARG A 100 25.88 9.47 0.47
C ARG A 100 25.30 10.84 0.79
N PRO A 101 25.26 11.26 2.07
CA PRO A 101 24.71 12.55 2.47
C PRO A 101 25.24 13.70 1.63
N VAL A 102 24.40 14.70 1.38
CA VAL A 102 24.76 15.92 0.63
C VAL A 102 24.75 17.08 1.61
N THR A 103 25.88 17.77 1.79
CA THR A 103 25.92 18.90 2.72
C THR A 103 25.15 20.08 2.16
N LEU A 104 24.64 20.94 3.04
CA LEU A 104 24.03 22.20 2.64
C LEU A 104 25.02 23.07 1.86
N ALA A 105 26.30 23.06 2.26
CA ALA A 105 27.38 23.72 1.54
C ALA A 105 27.50 23.24 0.09
N ASP A 106 27.52 21.93 -0.14
CA ASP A 106 27.62 21.35 -1.49
C ASP A 106 26.42 21.74 -2.35
N MET A 107 25.20 21.65 -1.80
CA MET A 107 23.99 22.05 -2.52
C MET A 107 24.02 23.53 -2.89
N SER A 108 24.32 24.41 -1.94
CA SER A 108 24.41 25.86 -2.16
C SER A 108 25.48 26.24 -3.19
N ALA A 109 26.58 25.49 -3.26
CA ALA A 109 27.68 25.78 -4.19
C ALA A 109 27.32 25.53 -5.66
N VAL A 110 26.38 24.62 -5.94
CA VAL A 110 25.92 24.29 -7.29
C VAL A 110 24.75 25.17 -7.74
N LEU A 111 23.98 25.68 -6.78
CA LEU A 111 22.86 26.58 -7.04
C LEU A 111 23.33 27.99 -7.41
N ARG A 112 22.46 28.76 -8.08
CA ARG A 112 22.73 30.20 -8.24
C ARG A 112 22.74 30.84 -6.87
N ARG A 113 23.54 31.89 -6.68
CA ARG A 113 23.73 32.53 -5.36
C ARG A 113 22.43 32.80 -4.60
N HIS A 114 21.43 33.40 -5.26
CA HIS A 114 20.13 33.70 -4.63
C HIS A 114 19.30 32.44 -4.30
N GLU A 115 19.40 31.38 -5.11
CA GLU A 115 18.75 30.09 -4.84
C GLU A 115 19.41 29.39 -3.65
N GLY A 116 20.75 29.42 -3.59
CA GLY A 116 21.52 28.91 -2.45
C GLY A 116 21.19 29.65 -1.16
N ASP A 117 21.19 30.99 -1.19
CA ASP A 117 20.84 31.81 -0.02
C ASP A 117 19.41 31.51 0.49
N HIS A 118 18.44 31.31 -0.42
CA HIS A 118 17.08 30.93 -0.05
C HIS A 118 16.97 29.50 0.51
N LEU A 119 17.67 28.52 -0.08
CA LEU A 119 17.69 27.15 0.44
C LEU A 119 18.29 27.13 1.86
N GLU A 120 19.36 27.89 2.08
CA GLU A 120 19.98 27.98 3.39
C GLU A 120 19.05 28.58 4.43
N ALA A 121 18.39 29.70 4.11
CA ALA A 121 17.38 30.28 5.00
C ALA A 121 16.27 29.29 5.34
N ALA A 122 15.81 28.51 4.35
CA ALA A 122 14.82 27.45 4.55
C ALA A 122 15.33 26.28 5.41
N VAL A 123 16.64 26.03 5.49
CA VAL A 123 17.19 24.96 6.34
C VAL A 123 17.49 25.47 7.76
N THR A 124 17.89 26.72 7.91
CA THR A 124 18.51 27.23 9.16
C THR A 124 17.69 28.25 9.94
N GLU A 125 16.93 29.13 9.27
CA GLU A 125 16.34 30.29 9.95
C GLU A 125 15.08 29.96 10.73
N TYR A 126 14.43 28.83 10.45
CA TYR A 126 13.29 28.41 11.25
C TYR A 126 13.37 26.92 11.61
N PRO A 127 13.46 26.58 12.91
CA PRO A 127 13.31 25.20 13.35
C PRO A 127 11.90 24.71 12.99
N GLY A 128 11.81 23.75 12.06
CA GLY A 128 10.53 23.21 11.60
C GLY A 128 10.53 22.75 10.14
N VAL A 129 9.45 23.08 9.43
CA VAL A 129 9.19 22.72 8.02
C VAL A 129 9.06 23.97 7.17
N HIS A 130 9.73 23.99 6.03
CA HIS A 130 9.64 25.05 5.01
C HIS A 130 9.15 24.50 3.70
N GLN A 131 8.33 25.26 2.99
CA GLN A 131 7.93 24.91 1.63
C GLN A 131 8.75 25.71 0.62
N LEU A 132 9.44 25.00 -0.29
CA LEU A 132 10.13 25.61 -1.42
C LEU A 132 9.13 25.89 -2.54
N GLY A 133 9.21 27.10 -3.12
CA GLY A 133 8.52 27.46 -4.35
C GLY A 133 8.94 26.60 -5.54
N VAL A 134 8.16 26.61 -6.63
CA VAL A 134 8.36 25.74 -7.81
C VAL A 134 9.76 25.89 -8.42
N ASP A 135 10.25 27.11 -8.59
CA ASP A 135 11.56 27.36 -9.20
C ASP A 135 12.70 26.82 -8.33
N LEU A 136 12.66 27.12 -7.03
CA LEU A 136 13.67 26.66 -6.09
C LEU A 136 13.60 25.13 -5.88
N LYS A 137 12.41 24.53 -5.93
CA LYS A 137 12.24 23.06 -6.00
C LYS A 137 13.04 22.50 -7.18
N ASN A 138 12.80 23.01 -8.38
CA ASN A 138 13.41 22.47 -9.60
C ASN A 138 14.93 22.64 -9.58
N ALA A 139 15.41 23.80 -9.11
CA ALA A 139 16.83 24.04 -8.91
C ALA A 139 17.45 23.07 -7.89
N ALA A 140 16.80 22.84 -6.74
CA ALA A 140 17.27 21.92 -5.72
C ALA A 140 17.29 20.46 -6.21
N ILE A 141 16.27 20.00 -6.93
CA ILE A 141 16.25 18.67 -7.56
C ILE A 141 17.37 18.54 -8.61
N GLY A 142 17.57 19.57 -9.44
CA GLY A 142 18.66 19.62 -10.41
C GLY A 142 20.04 19.52 -9.74
N ALA A 143 20.25 20.27 -8.65
CA ALA A 143 21.48 20.21 -7.87
C ALA A 143 21.71 18.82 -7.25
N LEU A 144 20.66 18.17 -6.73
CA LEU A 144 20.77 16.80 -6.21
C LEU A 144 21.13 15.80 -7.30
N ASN A 145 20.47 15.85 -8.46
CA ASN A 145 20.80 14.97 -9.58
C ASN A 145 22.24 15.18 -10.09
N TYR A 146 22.74 16.42 -10.04
CA TYR A 146 24.13 16.72 -10.40
C TYR A 146 25.13 16.17 -9.36
N LEU A 147 24.87 16.40 -8.08
CA LEU A 147 25.77 15.99 -6.99
C LEU A 147 25.71 14.48 -6.69
N ARG A 148 24.56 13.85 -6.91
CA ARG A 148 24.27 12.44 -6.63
C ARG A 148 23.37 11.86 -7.73
N PRO A 149 23.93 11.54 -8.92
CA PRO A 149 23.15 10.95 -10.02
C PRO A 149 22.41 9.67 -9.63
N GLU A 150 22.92 8.91 -8.64
CA GLU A 150 22.27 7.71 -8.14
C GLU A 150 20.89 7.97 -7.47
N LEU A 151 20.58 9.22 -7.10
CA LEU A 151 19.28 9.58 -6.51
C LEU A 151 18.17 9.76 -7.56
N GLN A 152 18.50 9.76 -8.85
CA GLN A 152 17.55 10.05 -9.92
C GLN A 152 16.35 9.07 -9.91
N GLU A 153 16.60 7.77 -9.76
CA GLU A 153 15.54 6.75 -9.71
C GLU A 153 14.65 6.92 -8.47
N LEU A 154 15.26 7.23 -7.32
CA LEU A 154 14.52 7.50 -6.08
C LEU A 154 13.64 8.75 -6.20
N LEU A 155 14.17 9.83 -6.76
CA LEU A 155 13.41 11.07 -6.95
C LEU A 155 12.25 10.84 -7.92
N GLN A 156 12.48 10.14 -9.03
CA GLN A 156 11.42 9.77 -9.97
C GLN A 156 10.32 8.92 -9.29
N PHE A 157 10.72 7.91 -8.52
CA PHE A 157 9.79 7.07 -7.75
C PHE A 157 8.91 7.90 -6.80
N LEU A 158 9.51 8.81 -6.02
CA LEU A 158 8.77 9.66 -5.09
C LEU A 158 7.91 10.71 -5.80
N GLU A 159 8.35 11.22 -6.96
CA GLU A 159 7.55 12.12 -7.78
C GLU A 159 6.29 11.43 -8.32
N VAL A 160 6.38 10.16 -8.74
CA VAL A 160 5.20 9.37 -9.11
C VAL A 160 4.29 9.11 -7.92
N ALA A 161 4.84 8.91 -6.72
CA ALA A 161 4.02 8.76 -5.52
C ALA A 161 3.21 10.03 -5.21
N VAL A 162 3.83 11.20 -5.42
CA VAL A 162 3.26 12.53 -5.19
C VAL A 162 2.23 12.89 -6.26
N ASP A 163 2.49 12.53 -7.51
CA ASP A 163 1.66 12.85 -8.67
C ASP A 163 1.13 11.57 -9.31
N ALA A 164 0.45 10.74 -8.51
CA ALA A 164 -0.10 9.49 -8.99
C ALA A 164 -1.31 9.74 -9.91
N ASP A 165 -1.41 8.97 -11.00
CA ASP A 165 -2.53 9.10 -11.93
C ASP A 165 -3.87 8.74 -11.24
N THR A 166 -4.92 9.49 -11.56
CA THR A 166 -6.26 9.25 -11.02
C THR A 166 -7.00 8.16 -11.80
N LEU A 167 -7.93 7.48 -11.12
CA LEU A 167 -8.79 6.45 -11.69
C LEU A 167 -10.21 7.02 -11.80
N ASP A 168 -10.75 7.00 -13.02
CA ASP A 168 -12.12 7.34 -13.36
C ASP A 168 -13.07 6.23 -12.86
N SER A 169 -14.18 6.60 -12.22
CA SER A 169 -15.14 5.63 -11.71
C SER A 169 -15.98 4.98 -12.81
N ASP A 170 -16.08 5.61 -13.97
CA ASP A 170 -16.98 5.22 -15.05
C ASP A 170 -16.29 4.33 -16.09
N ALA A 171 -14.97 4.46 -16.27
CA ALA A 171 -14.20 3.63 -17.19
C ALA A 171 -14.09 2.17 -16.67
N PRO A 172 -14.43 1.15 -17.49
CA PRO A 172 -14.35 -0.26 -17.06
C PRO A 172 -12.96 -0.70 -16.59
N GLU A 173 -11.90 -0.26 -17.27
CA GLU A 173 -10.49 -0.54 -16.92
C GLU A 173 -10.13 0.01 -15.54
N ASP A 174 -10.60 1.23 -15.25
CA ASP A 174 -10.31 1.88 -13.99
C ASP A 174 -11.09 1.25 -12.84
N GLN A 175 -12.30 0.75 -13.09
CA GLN A 175 -13.02 -0.06 -12.11
C GLN A 175 -12.25 -1.33 -11.76
N ALA A 176 -11.70 -2.03 -12.76
CA ALA A 176 -10.87 -3.21 -12.54
C ALA A 176 -9.58 -2.87 -11.78
N TRP A 177 -8.87 -1.82 -12.19
CA TRP A 177 -7.67 -1.35 -11.49
C TRP A 177 -7.97 -0.87 -10.07
N ARG A 178 -9.15 -0.32 -9.77
CA ARG A 178 -9.57 0.02 -8.40
C ARG A 178 -9.74 -1.22 -7.52
N GLU A 179 -10.34 -2.28 -8.05
CA GLU A 179 -10.45 -3.55 -7.33
C GLU A 179 -9.06 -4.16 -7.07
N GLU A 180 -8.21 -4.23 -8.09
CA GLU A 180 -6.85 -4.76 -8.00
C GLU A 180 -5.99 -3.91 -7.05
N ARG A 181 -6.12 -2.58 -7.07
CA ARG A 181 -5.46 -1.66 -6.13
C ARG A 181 -5.89 -1.90 -4.69
N ASP A 182 -7.18 -2.12 -4.44
CA ASP A 182 -7.69 -2.41 -3.11
C ASP A 182 -7.22 -3.79 -2.60
N ALA A 183 -7.17 -4.79 -3.49
CA ALA A 183 -6.56 -6.07 -3.21
C ALA A 183 -5.08 -5.92 -2.84
N MET A 184 -4.33 -5.15 -3.62
CA MET A 184 -2.92 -4.86 -3.36
C MET A 184 -2.69 -4.18 -2.01
N ARG A 185 -3.51 -3.16 -1.67
CA ARG A 185 -3.44 -2.49 -0.36
C ARG A 185 -3.76 -3.46 0.79
N THR A 186 -4.72 -4.36 0.59
CA THR A 186 -5.07 -5.38 1.58
C THR A 186 -3.91 -6.36 1.81
N ILE A 187 -3.31 -6.84 0.73
CA ILE A 187 -2.10 -7.70 0.76
C ILE A 187 -0.95 -7.02 1.50
N LEU A 188 -0.62 -5.76 1.16
CA LEU A 188 0.45 -5.03 1.83
C LEU A 188 0.17 -4.87 3.33
N ARG A 189 -1.10 -4.64 3.73
CA ARG A 189 -1.45 -4.61 5.16
C ARG A 189 -1.31 -5.96 5.82
N ILE A 190 -1.77 -7.06 5.21
CA ILE A 190 -1.60 -8.42 5.76
C ILE A 190 -0.11 -8.70 5.96
N GLY A 191 0.71 -8.51 4.92
CA GLY A 191 2.16 -8.67 4.98
C GLY A 191 2.88 -7.58 5.79
N GLN A 192 2.19 -6.56 6.31
CA GLN A 192 2.76 -5.44 7.07
C GLN A 192 3.89 -4.69 6.35
N PHE A 193 3.75 -4.54 5.04
CA PHE A 193 4.56 -3.68 4.20
C PHE A 193 3.92 -2.28 4.09
N PRO A 194 4.71 -1.23 3.78
CA PRO A 194 4.16 0.12 3.64
C PRO A 194 3.11 0.20 2.52
N THR A 195 1.86 0.50 2.88
CA THR A 195 0.75 0.55 1.91
C THR A 195 0.87 1.66 0.87
N ALA A 196 1.64 2.70 1.19
CA ALA A 196 1.97 3.79 0.27
C ALA A 196 2.66 3.29 -1.01
N LEU A 197 3.32 2.12 -0.96
CA LEU A 197 3.92 1.49 -2.14
C LEU A 197 2.89 1.19 -3.22
N ALA A 198 1.66 0.80 -2.85
CA ALA A 198 0.59 0.58 -3.81
C ALA A 198 0.16 1.86 -4.54
N GLY A 199 0.51 3.05 -4.04
CA GLY A 199 0.17 4.33 -4.65
C GLY A 199 1.23 4.85 -5.63
N VAL A 200 2.41 4.23 -5.72
CA VAL A 200 3.46 4.66 -6.64
C VAL A 200 3.21 4.06 -8.02
N TRP A 201 2.24 4.64 -8.69
CA TRP A 201 1.60 4.03 -9.85
C TRP A 201 1.37 5.06 -10.97
N ARG A 202 1.61 4.61 -12.20
CA ARG A 202 1.22 5.31 -13.43
C ARG A 202 0.28 4.41 -14.23
N ARG A 203 -0.63 5.03 -14.97
CA ARG A 203 -1.57 4.33 -15.83
C ARG A 203 -0.82 3.49 -16.87
N PRO A 204 -1.08 2.17 -16.95
CA PRO A 204 -0.56 1.34 -18.03
C PRO A 204 -0.97 1.87 -19.40
N ARG A 205 -0.12 1.67 -20.41
CA ARG A 205 -0.40 2.12 -21.78
C ARG A 205 -1.53 1.33 -22.43
N ASP A 206 -1.60 0.02 -22.15
CA ASP A 206 -2.70 -0.83 -22.60
C ASP A 206 -3.73 -0.95 -21.45
N ARG A 207 -4.97 -0.57 -21.73
CA ARG A 207 -6.10 -0.66 -20.79
C ARG A 207 -6.42 -2.09 -20.33
N HIS A 208 -5.88 -3.10 -21.01
CA HIS A 208 -6.05 -4.50 -20.64
C HIS A 208 -4.94 -5.02 -19.72
N ASP A 209 -3.87 -4.24 -19.51
CA ASP A 209 -2.79 -4.62 -18.61
C ASP A 209 -3.26 -4.65 -17.14
N PRO A 210 -2.70 -5.56 -16.33
CA PRO A 210 -2.97 -5.59 -14.91
C PRO A 210 -2.48 -4.33 -14.19
N TYR A 211 -3.06 -4.03 -13.03
CA TYR A 211 -2.67 -2.91 -12.17
C TYR A 211 -1.17 -2.89 -11.87
N LEU A 212 -0.55 -4.06 -11.66
CA LEU A 212 0.88 -4.13 -11.30
C LEU A 212 1.81 -3.70 -12.45
N ALA A 213 1.36 -3.71 -13.70
CA ALA A 213 2.10 -3.19 -14.85
C ALA A 213 2.40 -1.68 -14.71
N GLY A 214 1.52 -0.96 -14.01
CA GLY A 214 1.65 0.47 -13.74
C GLY A 214 2.44 0.80 -12.48
N LEU A 215 2.76 -0.20 -11.64
CA LEU A 215 3.43 0.04 -10.38
C LEU A 215 4.94 0.25 -10.60
N MET A 216 5.48 1.34 -10.08
CA MET A 216 6.92 1.55 -10.08
C MET A 216 7.58 0.67 -9.02
N ARG A 217 8.72 0.09 -9.40
CA ARG A 217 9.56 -0.69 -8.49
C ARG A 217 10.22 0.24 -7.48
N ASP A 218 10.29 -0.19 -6.23
CA ASP A 218 11.04 0.51 -5.20
C ASP A 218 12.54 0.42 -5.53
N PRO A 219 13.25 1.54 -5.74
CA PRO A 219 14.64 1.55 -6.23
C PRO A 219 15.67 1.21 -5.14
N THR A 220 15.31 0.41 -4.14
CA THR A 220 16.26 -0.02 -3.11
C THR A 220 17.11 -1.20 -3.59
N GLU A 221 18.37 -1.28 -3.15
CA GLU A 221 19.31 -2.35 -3.52
C GLU A 221 18.73 -3.75 -3.26
N ALA A 222 18.07 -3.94 -2.11
CA ALA A 222 17.41 -5.21 -1.75
C ALA A 222 16.32 -5.60 -2.75
N SER A 223 15.54 -4.64 -3.26
CA SER A 223 14.50 -4.89 -4.28
C SER A 223 15.08 -5.24 -5.64
N LEU A 224 16.28 -4.78 -5.99
CA LEU A 224 16.93 -5.02 -7.28
C LEU A 224 17.60 -6.41 -7.36
N MET A 225 18.19 -6.89 -6.26
CA MET A 225 18.91 -8.17 -6.23
C MET A 225 18.01 -9.42 -6.28
N GLU A 226 16.78 -9.34 -5.78
CA GLU A 226 15.86 -10.49 -5.67
C GLU A 226 15.10 -10.81 -6.98
N HIS A 227 15.36 -10.06 -8.06
CA HIS A 227 14.69 -10.19 -9.35
C HIS A 227 14.86 -11.57 -10.01
N ASP A 228 15.94 -12.28 -9.69
CA ASP A 228 16.36 -13.53 -10.35
C ASP A 228 15.71 -14.80 -9.76
N THR A 229 15.05 -14.71 -8.59
CA THR A 229 14.43 -15.87 -7.93
C THR A 229 12.94 -15.61 -7.66
N ARG A 230 12.05 -15.84 -8.63
CA ARG A 230 10.60 -15.60 -8.47
C ARG A 230 9.83 -16.87 -8.10
N PHE A 231 9.03 -16.82 -7.04
CA PHE A 231 8.10 -17.90 -6.67
C PHE A 231 7.10 -18.19 -7.79
N PHE A 232 6.60 -17.15 -8.45
CA PHE A 232 5.63 -17.27 -9.53
C PHE A 232 6.27 -17.22 -10.93
N GLY A 233 7.60 -17.16 -11.04
CA GLY A 233 8.29 -17.06 -12.34
C GLY A 233 7.99 -18.24 -13.25
N ASP A 234 8.20 -19.46 -12.75
CA ASP A 234 7.98 -20.70 -13.50
C ASP A 234 6.50 -21.07 -13.62
N TRP A 235 5.68 -20.57 -12.70
CA TRP A 235 4.23 -20.76 -12.73
C TRP A 235 3.58 -20.09 -13.95
N MET A 236 4.17 -18.99 -14.38
CA MET A 236 3.60 -18.08 -15.37
C MET A 236 4.30 -18.14 -16.73
N ALA A 237 5.41 -18.89 -16.86
CA ALA A 237 6.11 -19.16 -18.12
C ALA A 237 5.37 -20.15 -19.06
N GLY A 238 4.17 -20.59 -18.70
CA GLY A 238 3.32 -21.42 -19.56
C GLY A 238 2.88 -20.64 -20.80
N ASP A 239 2.99 -21.28 -21.97
CA ASP A 239 2.83 -20.75 -23.33
C ASP A 239 1.37 -20.37 -23.69
N ARG A 240 0.65 -19.67 -22.79
CA ARG A 240 -0.73 -19.20 -22.99
C ARG A 240 -0.71 -17.70 -23.32
N PRO A 241 -0.60 -17.31 -24.61
CA PRO A 241 -0.39 -15.93 -25.05
C PRO A 241 -1.51 -14.92 -24.72
N GLN A 242 -2.58 -15.36 -24.04
CA GLN A 242 -3.73 -14.53 -23.67
C GLN A 242 -3.73 -14.10 -22.19
N ARG A 243 -2.84 -14.66 -21.34
CA ARG A 243 -2.73 -14.28 -19.93
C ARG A 243 -1.74 -13.13 -19.78
N ARG A 244 -2.22 -11.98 -19.29
CA ARG A 244 -1.36 -10.85 -18.90
C ARG A 244 -1.03 -10.98 -17.43
N CYS A 245 0.26 -10.93 -17.12
CA CYS A 245 0.76 -11.12 -15.77
C CYS A 245 1.89 -10.14 -15.46
N ASP A 246 1.78 -9.48 -14.31
CA ASP A 246 2.85 -8.67 -13.75
C ASP A 246 3.15 -9.10 -12.32
N ILE A 247 4.44 -9.07 -11.95
CA ILE A 247 4.94 -9.49 -10.64
C ILE A 247 5.71 -8.35 -10.00
N GLN A 248 5.45 -8.10 -8.73
CA GLN A 248 6.16 -7.14 -7.88
C GLN A 248 6.65 -7.85 -6.62
N VAL A 249 7.87 -7.54 -6.19
CA VAL A 249 8.50 -8.13 -5.00
C VAL A 249 8.79 -7.03 -3.99
N PHE A 250 8.35 -7.25 -2.75
CA PHE A 250 8.60 -6.36 -1.62
C PHE A 250 9.44 -7.10 -0.58
N THR A 251 10.44 -6.43 -0.04
CA THR A 251 11.34 -7.01 0.96
C THR A 251 11.66 -6.00 2.05
N ASP A 252 11.82 -6.48 3.28
CA ASP A 252 12.37 -5.70 4.39
C ASP A 252 13.73 -6.27 4.88
N GLY A 253 14.35 -7.11 4.06
CA GLY A 253 15.60 -7.83 4.35
C GLY A 253 15.43 -9.08 5.21
N ARG A 254 14.26 -9.30 5.84
CA ARG A 254 13.94 -10.51 6.60
C ARG A 254 12.77 -11.29 6.01
N ARG A 255 11.83 -10.57 5.42
CA ARG A 255 10.58 -11.07 4.87
C ARG A 255 10.46 -10.62 3.44
N ARG A 256 9.94 -11.52 2.62
CA ARG A 256 9.72 -11.32 1.20
C ARG A 256 8.25 -11.53 0.90
N LEU A 257 7.66 -10.58 0.19
CA LEU A 257 6.29 -10.64 -0.29
C LEU A 257 6.30 -10.50 -1.80
N GLU A 258 6.05 -11.60 -2.50
CA GLU A 258 5.89 -11.61 -3.95
C GLU A 258 4.41 -11.50 -4.29
N VAL A 259 4.05 -10.55 -5.16
CA VAL A 259 2.68 -10.31 -5.58
C VAL A 259 2.59 -10.44 -7.10
N ALA A 260 1.72 -11.33 -7.57
CA ALA A 260 1.38 -11.50 -8.98
C ALA A 260 -0.03 -10.98 -9.25
N ASN A 261 -0.20 -10.29 -10.38
CA ASN A 261 -1.49 -9.88 -10.91
C ASN A 261 -1.74 -10.59 -12.22
N VAL A 262 -2.72 -11.48 -12.25
CA VAL A 262 -3.01 -12.33 -13.41
C VAL A 262 -4.38 -11.99 -13.97
N ASN A 263 -4.40 -11.60 -15.24
CA ASN A 263 -5.60 -11.27 -15.98
C ASN A 263 -5.66 -12.09 -17.28
N ALA A 264 -6.63 -13.00 -17.42
CA ALA A 264 -6.82 -13.78 -18.66
C ALA A 264 -7.84 -13.20 -19.64
N THR A 265 -8.75 -12.36 -19.16
CA THR A 265 -9.80 -11.78 -19.99
C THR A 265 -9.57 -10.30 -20.20
N ARG A 266 -10.01 -9.81 -21.36
CA ARG A 266 -10.20 -8.38 -21.58
C ARG A 266 -11.10 -7.81 -20.48
N VAL A 267 -10.89 -6.55 -20.15
CA VAL A 267 -11.59 -5.89 -19.04
C VAL A 267 -13.11 -6.03 -19.15
N GLU A 268 -13.68 -5.96 -20.36
CA GLU A 268 -15.13 -6.04 -20.58
C GLU A 268 -15.74 -7.40 -20.20
N GLY A 269 -14.93 -8.47 -20.17
CA GLY A 269 -15.35 -9.81 -19.79
C GLY A 269 -15.01 -10.20 -18.36
N ARG A 270 -14.42 -9.30 -17.56
CA ARG A 270 -13.95 -9.62 -16.21
C ARG A 270 -15.10 -9.69 -15.22
N LEU A 271 -15.18 -10.78 -14.46
CA LEU A 271 -16.26 -11.01 -13.49
C LEU A 271 -16.03 -10.30 -12.13
N GLY A 272 -14.80 -9.84 -11.91
CA GLY A 272 -14.30 -9.17 -10.71
C GLY A 272 -12.87 -9.59 -10.40
N THR A 273 -12.35 -9.12 -9.26
CA THR A 273 -11.02 -9.45 -8.75
C THR A 273 -11.10 -10.39 -7.55
N ASP A 274 -10.25 -11.41 -7.54
CA ASP A 274 -9.99 -12.26 -6.39
C ASP A 274 -8.63 -11.90 -5.78
N LEU A 275 -8.59 -11.64 -4.48
CA LEU A 275 -7.35 -11.60 -3.71
C LEU A 275 -7.08 -13.00 -3.17
N ILE A 276 -5.87 -13.50 -3.36
CA ILE A 276 -5.37 -14.70 -2.72
C ILE A 276 -4.09 -14.33 -1.98
N TYR A 277 -4.03 -14.56 -0.68
CA TYR A 277 -2.82 -14.39 0.11
C TYR A 277 -2.40 -15.74 0.67
N TYR A 278 -1.15 -16.12 0.41
CA TYR A 278 -0.53 -17.36 0.86
C TYR A 278 0.65 -17.05 1.79
N HIS A 279 0.71 -17.78 2.89
CA HIS A 279 1.85 -17.75 3.80
C HIS A 279 2.59 -19.09 3.74
N HIS A 280 3.82 -19.06 3.19
CA HIS A 280 4.62 -20.27 2.97
C HIS A 280 4.87 -21.04 4.25
N GLY A 281 5.31 -20.35 5.32
CA GLY A 281 5.71 -21.01 6.56
C GLY A 281 4.60 -21.78 7.29
N THR A 282 3.34 -21.56 6.96
CA THR A 282 2.19 -22.26 7.56
C THR A 282 1.31 -23.00 6.55
N HIS A 283 1.70 -23.02 5.26
CA HIS A 283 0.90 -23.63 4.19
C HIS A 283 -0.58 -23.22 4.23
N SER A 284 -0.82 -21.91 4.43
CA SER A 284 -2.14 -21.35 4.67
C SER A 284 -2.42 -20.28 3.65
N PHE A 285 -3.57 -20.36 2.97
CA PHE A 285 -4.06 -19.29 2.11
C PHE A 285 -5.37 -18.70 2.62
N THR A 286 -5.70 -17.51 2.13
CA THR A 286 -7.02 -16.90 2.25
C THR A 286 -7.40 -16.29 0.93
N LEU A 287 -8.65 -16.50 0.50
CA LEU A 287 -9.22 -15.98 -0.73
C LEU A 287 -10.34 -14.98 -0.41
N VAL A 288 -10.30 -13.80 -1.02
CA VAL A 288 -11.33 -12.78 -0.93
C VAL A 288 -11.79 -12.39 -2.34
N GLN A 289 -13.04 -12.71 -2.68
CA GLN A 289 -13.65 -12.28 -3.93
C GLN A 289 -14.34 -10.92 -3.74
N TYR A 290 -14.02 -9.97 -4.61
CA TYR A 290 -14.57 -8.62 -4.55
C TYR A 290 -15.93 -8.53 -5.23
N LYS A 291 -16.84 -7.76 -4.62
CA LYS A 291 -18.11 -7.33 -5.19
C LYS A 291 -18.37 -5.87 -4.88
N LYS A 292 -18.78 -5.12 -5.91
CA LYS A 292 -19.11 -3.70 -5.80
C LYS A 292 -20.47 -3.51 -5.15
N LEU A 293 -20.52 -2.71 -4.08
CA LEU A 293 -21.77 -2.10 -3.64
C LEU A 293 -22.13 -0.95 -4.61
N GLY A 294 -23.42 -0.68 -4.75
CA GLY A 294 -23.87 0.42 -5.58
C GLY A 294 -23.41 1.78 -5.04
N PRO A 295 -23.58 2.85 -5.84
CA PRO A 295 -23.29 4.22 -5.41
C PRO A 295 -23.95 4.53 -4.05
N ARG A 296 -23.32 5.37 -3.24
CA ARG A 296 -23.81 5.75 -1.89
C ARG A 296 -24.09 4.56 -0.96
N LYS A 297 -23.31 3.46 -1.10
CA LYS A 297 -23.45 2.22 -0.32
C LYS A 297 -24.78 1.49 -0.54
N ASN A 298 -25.37 1.67 -1.72
CA ASN A 298 -26.58 0.94 -2.09
C ASN A 298 -26.32 -0.58 -2.02
N PRO A 299 -27.28 -1.35 -1.48
CA PRO A 299 -27.13 -2.79 -1.34
C PRO A 299 -26.96 -3.48 -2.70
N LEU A 300 -26.18 -4.57 -2.70
CA LEU A 300 -26.10 -5.49 -3.83
C LEU A 300 -27.39 -6.30 -3.92
N TYR A 301 -28.07 -6.23 -5.07
CA TYR A 301 -29.20 -7.10 -5.37
C TYR A 301 -28.73 -8.45 -5.88
N VAL A 302 -29.24 -9.54 -5.30
CA VAL A 302 -28.96 -10.92 -5.69
C VAL A 302 -30.28 -11.57 -6.08
N GLY A 303 -30.49 -11.75 -7.38
CA GLY A 303 -31.67 -12.42 -7.92
C GLY A 303 -31.56 -13.95 -7.87
N PRO A 304 -32.66 -14.69 -8.10
CA PRO A 304 -32.66 -16.16 -8.04
C PRO A 304 -31.69 -16.86 -9.02
N ASN A 305 -31.43 -16.23 -10.16
CA ASN A 305 -30.51 -16.72 -11.20
C ASN A 305 -29.24 -15.87 -11.26
N ASP A 306 -28.91 -15.15 -10.19
CA ASP A 306 -27.71 -14.33 -10.15
C ASP A 306 -26.46 -15.21 -10.16
N ARG A 307 -25.45 -14.78 -10.91
CA ARG A 307 -24.16 -15.46 -11.03
C ARG A 307 -23.47 -15.71 -9.68
N LEU A 308 -23.74 -14.88 -8.67
CA LEU A 308 -23.17 -15.01 -7.33
C LEU A 308 -23.45 -16.40 -6.75
N HIS A 309 -24.61 -17.00 -7.00
CA HIS A 309 -24.91 -18.36 -6.52
C HIS A 309 -23.88 -19.37 -7.00
N SER A 310 -23.60 -19.41 -8.32
CA SER A 310 -22.60 -20.30 -8.90
C SER A 310 -21.16 -19.97 -8.44
N GLN A 311 -20.88 -18.70 -8.13
CA GLN A 311 -19.58 -18.29 -7.60
C GLN A 311 -19.38 -18.81 -6.16
N LEU A 312 -20.43 -18.74 -5.33
CA LEU A 312 -20.40 -19.33 -3.98
C LEU A 312 -20.23 -20.85 -4.05
N ASP A 313 -20.87 -21.53 -5.01
CA ASP A 313 -20.75 -23.01 -5.15
C ASP A 313 -19.29 -23.41 -5.41
N ARG A 314 -18.57 -22.63 -6.23
CA ARG A 314 -17.14 -22.86 -6.52
C ARG A 314 -16.25 -22.54 -5.33
N LEU A 315 -16.56 -21.48 -4.57
CA LEU A 315 -15.82 -21.16 -3.35
C LEU A 315 -16.03 -22.21 -2.26
N ASP A 316 -17.19 -22.88 -2.22
CA ASP A 316 -17.42 -24.02 -1.32
C ASP A 316 -16.53 -25.22 -1.70
N VAL A 317 -16.31 -25.48 -3.00
CA VAL A 317 -15.36 -26.50 -3.47
C VAL A 317 -13.94 -26.17 -3.02
N VAL A 318 -13.49 -24.93 -3.22
CA VAL A 318 -12.17 -24.46 -2.75
C VAL A 318 -12.07 -24.61 -1.22
N SER A 319 -13.16 -24.32 -0.50
CA SER A 319 -13.20 -24.45 0.96
C SER A 319 -13.03 -25.90 1.44
N GLY A 320 -13.35 -26.89 0.61
CA GLY A 320 -13.17 -28.31 0.92
C GLY A 320 -11.73 -28.82 0.81
N ILE A 321 -10.79 -28.01 0.30
CA ILE A 321 -9.39 -28.40 0.09
C ILE A 321 -8.58 -28.36 1.39
N SER A 322 -8.99 -27.54 2.35
CA SER A 322 -8.26 -27.40 3.62
C SER A 322 -8.22 -28.72 4.39
N LEU A 323 -7.05 -29.06 4.92
CA LEU A 323 -6.87 -30.23 5.77
C LEU A 323 -7.47 -30.01 7.16
N THR A 324 -7.66 -31.11 7.89
CA THR A 324 -8.02 -31.05 9.31
C THR A 324 -6.79 -30.64 10.13
N PRO A 325 -6.90 -29.72 11.11
CA PRO A 325 -5.79 -29.35 11.98
C PRO A 325 -5.23 -30.55 12.77
N GLU A 326 -3.92 -30.79 12.69
CA GLU A 326 -3.24 -31.88 13.42
C GLU A 326 -2.38 -31.36 14.59
N ALA A 327 -1.87 -30.13 14.50
CA ALA A 327 -1.08 -29.51 15.56
C ALA A 327 -1.71 -28.20 16.06
N ALA A 328 -1.29 -27.74 17.25
CA ALA A 328 -1.79 -26.49 17.85
C ALA A 328 -1.56 -25.26 16.95
N ARG A 329 -0.52 -25.26 16.11
CA ARG A 329 -0.23 -24.19 15.13
C ARG A 329 -1.20 -24.18 13.94
N ASP A 330 -1.89 -25.29 13.69
CA ASP A 330 -2.83 -25.46 12.59
C ASP A 330 -4.26 -25.05 13.01
N TRP A 331 -4.48 -24.87 14.32
CA TRP A 331 -5.78 -24.48 14.84
C TRP A 331 -6.20 -23.09 14.33
N ARG A 332 -7.49 -22.95 14.03
CA ARG A 332 -8.13 -21.71 13.57
C ARG A 332 -9.39 -21.44 14.39
N LEU A 333 -9.79 -20.18 14.49
CA LEU A 333 -11.09 -19.80 15.07
C LEU A 333 -12.26 -20.28 14.20
N SER A 334 -12.06 -20.26 12.89
CA SER A 334 -12.95 -20.83 11.88
C SER A 334 -12.12 -21.52 10.80
N SER A 335 -12.65 -22.60 10.21
CA SER A 335 -12.10 -23.23 9.01
C SER A 335 -12.31 -22.39 7.74
N ASP A 336 -13.06 -21.29 7.85
CA ASP A 336 -13.34 -20.39 6.74
C ASP A 336 -12.06 -19.71 6.23
N HIS A 337 -11.82 -19.88 4.93
CA HIS A 337 -10.70 -19.25 4.23
C HIS A 337 -11.11 -18.66 2.87
N CYS A 338 -12.39 -18.73 2.52
CA CYS A 338 -12.99 -18.05 1.38
C CYS A 338 -13.99 -16.98 1.86
N PHE A 339 -13.85 -15.77 1.35
CA PHE A 339 -14.63 -14.61 1.76
C PHE A 339 -15.15 -13.82 0.57
N ILE A 340 -16.24 -13.09 0.77
CA ILE A 340 -16.71 -12.03 -0.13
C ILE A 340 -16.45 -10.68 0.51
N LYS A 341 -15.83 -9.75 -0.22
CA LYS A 341 -15.76 -8.34 0.18
C LYS A 341 -16.80 -7.54 -0.61
N LEU A 342 -17.81 -7.05 0.09
CA LEU A 342 -18.75 -6.04 -0.41
C LEU A 342 -18.10 -4.67 -0.24
N ALA A 343 -17.36 -4.23 -1.26
CA ALA A 343 -16.55 -3.02 -1.23
C ALA A 343 -17.35 -1.80 -1.67
N HIS A 344 -17.05 -0.66 -1.04
CA HIS A 344 -17.60 0.64 -1.39
C HIS A 344 -16.47 1.62 -1.69
N TRP A 345 -16.18 1.81 -2.98
CA TRP A 345 -15.23 2.83 -3.41
C TRP A 345 -15.93 4.19 -3.54
N ALA A 346 -15.63 5.11 -2.63
CA ALA A 346 -16.09 6.49 -2.74
C ALA A 346 -15.43 7.18 -3.94
N GLU A 347 -16.10 8.18 -4.52
CA GLU A 347 -15.52 9.01 -5.61
C GLU A 347 -14.27 9.75 -5.11
N ASP A 348 -14.27 10.19 -3.85
CA ASP A 348 -13.16 10.88 -3.19
C ASP A 348 -12.20 9.93 -2.46
N ASP A 349 -12.11 8.64 -2.83
CA ASP A 349 -11.13 7.70 -2.27
C ASP A 349 -9.72 8.06 -2.80
N PHE A 350 -9.27 9.25 -2.38
CA PHE A 350 -7.99 9.86 -2.64
C PHE A 350 -6.89 8.91 -2.18
N ALA A 351 -5.77 8.94 -2.89
CA ALA A 351 -4.55 8.19 -2.60
C ALA A 351 -3.89 8.52 -1.25
N GLY A 352 -4.60 9.17 -0.31
CA GLY A 352 -4.04 9.83 0.86
C GLY A 352 -3.29 8.87 1.78
N ASP A 353 -3.96 7.83 2.29
CA ASP A 353 -3.33 7.01 3.33
C ASP A 353 -2.75 5.66 2.86
N GLY A 354 -3.19 5.17 1.70
CA GLY A 354 -2.90 3.83 1.19
C GLY A 354 -3.74 2.73 1.85
N ALA A 355 -4.74 3.05 2.67
CA ALA A 355 -5.58 2.05 3.31
C ALA A 355 -6.49 1.34 2.28
N PRO A 356 -6.81 0.05 2.52
CA PRO A 356 -7.85 -0.65 1.79
C PRO A 356 -9.18 0.08 1.90
N THR A 357 -9.89 0.12 0.78
CA THR A 357 -11.21 0.71 0.67
C THR A 357 -12.18 0.04 1.64
N SER A 358 -13.05 0.85 2.23
CA SER A 358 -14.07 0.40 3.18
C SER A 358 -15.01 -0.64 2.56
N GLY A 359 -15.46 -1.60 3.35
CA GLY A 359 -16.37 -2.64 2.91
C GLY A 359 -16.70 -3.64 4.02
N MET A 360 -17.64 -4.52 3.72
CA MET A 360 -17.98 -5.66 4.57
C MET A 360 -17.25 -6.89 4.07
N ILE A 361 -16.45 -7.55 4.91
CA ILE A 361 -15.83 -8.84 4.58
C ILE A 361 -16.65 -9.94 5.26
N LEU A 362 -17.15 -10.87 4.46
CA LEU A 362 -18.13 -11.88 4.85
C LEU A 362 -17.60 -13.28 4.52
N PRO A 363 -17.52 -14.21 5.49
CA PRO A 363 -17.25 -15.61 5.19
C PRO A 363 -18.31 -16.20 4.25
N VAL A 364 -17.91 -17.05 3.30
CA VAL A 364 -18.84 -17.65 2.32
C VAL A 364 -20.03 -18.37 2.97
N PRO A 365 -19.86 -19.19 4.03
CA PRO A 365 -21.00 -19.81 4.72
C PRO A 365 -21.98 -18.79 5.32
N TYR A 366 -21.49 -17.64 5.77
CA TYR A 366 -22.35 -16.59 6.29
C TYR A 366 -23.14 -15.89 5.17
N VAL A 367 -22.54 -15.68 4.00
CA VAL A 367 -23.27 -15.16 2.82
C VAL A 367 -24.42 -16.11 2.44
N ARG A 368 -24.22 -17.43 2.52
CA ARG A 368 -25.29 -18.41 2.26
C ARG A 368 -26.47 -18.25 3.21
N LEU A 369 -26.18 -18.08 4.51
CA LEU A 369 -27.21 -17.83 5.53
C LEU A 369 -27.96 -16.53 5.24
N LEU A 370 -27.23 -15.45 4.93
CA LEU A 370 -27.82 -14.16 4.59
C LEU A 370 -28.76 -14.26 3.38
N LEU A 371 -28.43 -15.04 2.35
CA LEU A 371 -29.30 -15.22 1.17
C LEU A 371 -30.60 -15.99 1.48
N GLN A 372 -30.70 -16.64 2.63
CA GLN A 372 -31.90 -17.34 3.10
C GLN A 372 -32.65 -16.55 4.18
N ASP A 373 -32.01 -15.54 4.77
CA ASP A 373 -32.54 -14.77 5.89
C ASP A 373 -33.67 -13.81 5.47
N PRO A 374 -34.80 -13.76 6.19
CA PRO A 374 -35.86 -12.78 5.96
C PRO A 374 -35.40 -11.31 5.97
N ALA A 375 -34.36 -10.97 6.74
CA ALA A 375 -33.82 -9.62 6.84
C ALA A 375 -33.23 -9.09 5.52
N THR A 376 -32.85 -9.99 4.61
CA THR A 376 -32.33 -9.62 3.28
C THR A 376 -33.39 -9.71 2.18
N ALA A 377 -34.63 -10.09 2.51
CA ALA A 377 -35.69 -10.28 1.53
C ALA A 377 -36.11 -8.97 0.86
N THR A 378 -36.49 -9.07 -0.42
CA THR A 378 -37.16 -8.00 -1.16
C THR A 378 -38.64 -8.31 -1.32
N SER A 379 -39.42 -7.36 -1.86
CA SER A 379 -40.81 -7.64 -2.28
C SER A 379 -40.92 -8.71 -3.37
N GLY A 380 -39.82 -8.98 -4.10
CA GLY A 380 -39.69 -10.05 -5.08
C GLY A 380 -38.94 -11.27 -4.54
N ARG A 381 -38.52 -12.16 -5.45
CA ARG A 381 -37.75 -13.38 -5.11
C ARG A 381 -36.25 -13.13 -4.85
N GLY A 382 -35.77 -11.89 -4.98
CA GLY A 382 -34.37 -11.53 -4.78
C GLY A 382 -34.02 -11.19 -3.34
N ARG A 383 -32.73 -10.96 -3.10
CA ARG A 383 -32.14 -10.55 -1.82
C ARG A 383 -31.34 -9.25 -1.95
N LEU A 384 -31.21 -8.50 -0.87
CA LEU A 384 -30.37 -7.32 -0.75
C LEU A 384 -29.27 -7.55 0.27
N LEU A 385 -28.02 -7.38 -0.16
CA LEU A 385 -26.84 -7.42 0.71
C LEU A 385 -26.24 -6.03 0.81
N GLY A 386 -26.44 -5.37 1.94
CA GLY A 386 -25.92 -4.03 2.22
C GLY A 386 -25.88 -3.74 3.72
N TYR A 387 -25.36 -2.58 4.10
CA TYR A 387 -25.18 -2.20 5.51
C TYR A 387 -26.47 -2.17 6.33
N GLN A 388 -27.64 -2.05 5.70
CA GLN A 388 -28.93 -2.11 6.39
C GLN A 388 -29.42 -3.54 6.65
N GLN A 389 -29.01 -4.50 5.81
CA GLN A 389 -29.47 -5.88 5.87
C GLN A 389 -28.44 -6.82 6.54
N VAL A 390 -27.16 -6.45 6.52
CA VAL A 390 -26.07 -7.24 7.07
C VAL A 390 -25.58 -6.61 8.36
N GLU A 391 -26.04 -7.15 9.50
CA GLU A 391 -25.73 -6.58 10.82
C GLU A 391 -24.31 -6.90 11.31
N ARG A 392 -23.78 -8.08 10.95
CA ARG A 392 -22.47 -8.55 11.43
C ARG A 392 -21.54 -8.74 10.24
N TYR A 393 -20.36 -8.13 10.30
CA TYR A 393 -19.34 -8.30 9.25
C TYR A 393 -17.96 -8.03 9.82
N LEU A 394 -16.93 -8.57 9.15
CA LEU A 394 -15.56 -8.21 9.45
C LEU A 394 -15.22 -6.90 8.74
N THR A 395 -14.68 -5.94 9.48
CA THR A 395 -13.99 -4.78 8.91
C THR A 395 -12.64 -5.21 8.33
N ASN A 396 -12.05 -4.39 7.44
CA ASN A 396 -10.70 -4.62 6.92
C ASN A 396 -9.70 -4.90 8.05
N THR A 397 -9.70 -4.08 9.11
CA THR A 397 -8.76 -4.23 10.23
C THR A 397 -8.95 -5.57 10.96
N GLN A 398 -10.19 -5.96 11.28
CA GLN A 398 -10.46 -7.24 11.94
C GLN A 398 -10.03 -8.43 11.08
N PHE A 399 -10.41 -8.42 9.80
CA PHE A 399 -10.02 -9.48 8.87
C PHE A 399 -8.49 -9.58 8.73
N ILE A 400 -7.81 -8.45 8.51
CA ILE A 400 -6.35 -8.40 8.37
C ILE A 400 -5.67 -8.95 9.62
N GLN A 401 -6.13 -8.58 10.81
CA GLN A 401 -5.57 -9.10 12.08
C GLN A 401 -5.79 -10.61 12.21
N LEU A 402 -6.97 -11.12 11.89
CA LEU A 402 -7.25 -12.55 11.92
C LEU A 402 -6.33 -13.34 10.98
N VAL A 403 -6.06 -12.83 9.77
CA VAL A 403 -5.13 -13.46 8.82
C VAL A 403 -3.68 -13.35 9.31
N GLN A 404 -3.27 -12.18 9.82
CA GLN A 404 -1.93 -11.95 10.34
C GLN A 404 -1.57 -12.90 11.47
N ASP A 405 -2.51 -13.12 12.39
CA ASP A 405 -2.36 -13.97 13.57
C ASP A 405 -2.63 -15.45 13.27
N GLY A 406 -3.04 -15.78 12.05
CA GLY A 406 -3.31 -17.16 11.62
C GLY A 406 -4.54 -17.77 12.27
N PHE A 407 -5.53 -16.96 12.67
CA PHE A 407 -6.81 -17.43 13.21
C PHE A 407 -7.85 -17.73 12.13
N VAL A 408 -7.63 -17.27 10.89
CA VAL A 408 -8.39 -17.64 9.69
C VAL A 408 -7.40 -17.98 8.57
N GLY A 409 -7.87 -18.76 7.60
CA GLY A 409 -7.03 -19.27 6.51
C GLY A 409 -6.98 -20.79 6.52
N SER A 410 -6.65 -21.36 5.36
CA SER A 410 -6.61 -22.80 5.16
C SER A 410 -5.52 -23.47 6.01
N VAL A 411 -5.55 -24.80 6.02
CA VAL A 411 -4.56 -25.63 6.69
C VAL A 411 -3.96 -26.59 5.67
N GLY A 412 -2.63 -26.62 5.60
CA GLY A 412 -1.87 -27.65 4.88
C GLY A 412 -2.04 -27.62 3.36
N VAL A 413 -2.23 -26.45 2.77
CA VAL A 413 -2.36 -26.29 1.32
C VAL A 413 -0.99 -26.05 0.72
N ASP A 414 -0.56 -26.98 -0.14
CA ASP A 414 0.67 -26.85 -0.89
C ASP A 414 0.54 -25.83 -2.03
N ILE A 415 1.68 -25.53 -2.63
CA ILE A 415 1.77 -24.48 -3.61
C ILE A 415 1.16 -24.95 -4.95
N GLU A 416 1.27 -26.23 -5.29
CA GLU A 416 0.69 -26.83 -6.49
C GLU A 416 -0.84 -26.73 -6.48
N THR A 417 -1.48 -27.04 -5.36
CA THR A 417 -2.93 -26.89 -5.18
C THR A 417 -3.34 -25.43 -5.29
N LEU A 418 -2.54 -24.51 -4.74
CA LEU A 418 -2.78 -23.07 -4.88
C LEU A 418 -2.72 -22.63 -6.35
N ARG A 419 -1.82 -23.20 -7.15
CA ARG A 419 -1.71 -22.95 -8.59
C ARG A 419 -2.98 -23.38 -9.32
N ASP A 420 -3.47 -24.58 -9.03
CA ASP A 420 -4.69 -25.10 -9.65
C ASP A 420 -5.90 -24.20 -9.35
N ILE A 421 -6.01 -23.72 -8.10
CA ILE A 421 -7.03 -22.74 -7.71
C ILE A 421 -6.89 -21.48 -8.55
N VAL A 422 -5.69 -20.89 -8.64
CA VAL A 422 -5.45 -19.67 -9.42
C VAL A 422 -5.81 -19.88 -10.89
N ASP A 423 -5.39 -20.98 -11.49
CA ASP A 423 -5.67 -21.31 -12.88
C ASP A 423 -7.17 -21.42 -13.15
N GLU A 424 -7.91 -22.10 -12.26
CA GLU A 424 -9.36 -22.21 -12.36
C GLU A 424 -10.04 -20.83 -12.23
N ARG A 425 -9.62 -20.01 -11.27
CA ARG A 425 -10.19 -18.65 -11.09
C ARG A 425 -9.98 -17.76 -12.31
N VAL A 426 -8.80 -17.85 -12.90
CA VAL A 426 -8.42 -17.12 -14.11
C VAL A 426 -9.22 -17.61 -15.33
N GLU A 427 -9.39 -18.91 -15.50
CA GLU A 427 -10.21 -19.51 -16.58
C GLU A 427 -11.70 -19.16 -16.46
N GLN A 428 -12.18 -18.94 -15.23
CA GLN A 428 -13.53 -18.46 -14.97
C GLN A 428 -13.73 -16.97 -15.29
N GLY A 429 -12.66 -16.25 -15.69
CA GLY A 429 -12.72 -14.84 -16.07
C GLY A 429 -12.59 -13.85 -14.90
N ASN A 430 -12.08 -14.29 -13.75
CA ASN A 430 -11.69 -13.36 -12.68
C ASN A 430 -10.27 -12.83 -12.92
N GLY A 431 -10.01 -11.59 -12.53
CA GLY A 431 -8.64 -11.13 -12.29
C GLY A 431 -8.17 -11.69 -10.95
N VAL A 432 -6.90 -12.09 -10.85
CA VAL A 432 -6.35 -12.68 -9.62
C VAL A 432 -5.16 -11.88 -9.13
N MET A 433 -5.28 -11.35 -7.92
CA MET A 433 -4.21 -10.75 -7.16
C MET A 433 -3.68 -11.76 -6.15
N LEU A 434 -2.59 -12.45 -6.49
CA LEU A 434 -1.98 -13.48 -5.67
C LEU A 434 -0.77 -12.90 -4.93
N ALA A 435 -0.66 -13.15 -3.63
CA ALA A 435 0.53 -12.86 -2.86
C ALA A 435 1.06 -14.09 -2.15
N ALA A 436 2.37 -14.29 -2.19
CA ALA A 436 3.10 -15.25 -1.38
C ALA A 436 4.04 -14.50 -0.43
N GLU A 437 3.80 -14.63 0.87
CA GLU A 437 4.76 -14.21 1.89
C GLU A 437 5.66 -15.38 2.26
N ASP A 438 6.96 -15.17 2.08
CA ASP A 438 8.02 -16.01 2.61
C ASP A 438 8.79 -15.24 3.69
N SER A 439 9.11 -15.94 4.78
CA SER A 439 9.75 -15.36 5.94
C SER A 439 10.57 -16.41 6.66
N ARG A 440 11.75 -16.02 7.13
CA ARG A 440 12.56 -16.85 8.03
C ARG A 440 12.01 -16.90 9.46
N GLU A 441 10.94 -16.15 9.74
CA GLU A 441 10.30 -16.11 11.06
C GLU A 441 9.55 -17.42 11.34
N THR A 442 9.72 -17.95 12.54
CA THR A 442 8.81 -18.96 13.09
C THR A 442 7.41 -18.37 13.32
N PRO A 443 6.35 -19.20 13.38
CA PRO A 443 5.01 -18.71 13.73
C PRO A 443 4.96 -17.91 15.04
N ALA A 444 5.78 -18.29 16.03
CA ALA A 444 5.88 -17.57 17.30
C ALA A 444 6.56 -16.19 17.15
N GLU A 445 7.56 -16.06 16.28
CA GLU A 445 8.21 -14.78 15.97
C GLU A 445 7.28 -13.85 15.18
N ARG A 446 6.58 -14.38 14.17
CA ARG A 446 5.53 -13.67 13.44
C ARG A 446 4.50 -13.10 14.41
N ARG A 447 4.00 -13.93 15.33
CA ARG A 447 3.04 -13.49 16.36
C ARG A 447 3.62 -12.41 17.28
N ARG A 448 4.84 -12.59 17.80
CA ARG A 448 5.51 -11.56 18.62
C ARG A 448 5.63 -10.23 17.87
N ARG A 449 5.99 -10.28 16.59
CA ARG A 449 6.06 -9.10 15.72
C ARG A 449 4.70 -8.42 15.58
N ASN A 450 3.65 -9.17 15.24
CA ASN A 450 2.29 -8.65 15.10
C ASN A 450 1.83 -7.89 16.37
N HIS A 451 2.10 -8.45 17.55
CA HIS A 451 1.73 -7.84 18.83
C HIS A 451 2.64 -6.65 19.22
N SER A 452 3.93 -6.70 18.89
CA SER A 452 4.87 -5.61 19.22
C SER A 452 4.59 -4.29 18.52
N ARG A 453 3.94 -4.32 17.35
CA ARG A 453 3.52 -3.12 16.59
C ARG A 453 2.17 -2.55 17.02
N GLY A 454 1.42 -3.28 17.85
CA GLY A 454 0.14 -2.83 18.40
C GLY A 454 0.24 -2.16 19.78
N ALA A 455 1.45 -2.06 20.35
CA ALA A 455 1.74 -1.45 21.65
C ALA A 455 2.23 -0.01 21.52
#